data_AF-A0A419EBE5-F1
#
_entry.id   AF-A0A419EBE5-F1
#
_cell.length_a   1.000
_cell.length_b   1.000
_cell.length_c   1.000
_cell.angle_alpha   90.00
_cell.angle_beta   90.00
_cell.angle_gamma   90.00
#
_symmetry.space_group_name_H-M   'P 1'
#
loop_
_entity.id
_entity.type
_entity.pdbx_description
1 polymer ?
#
loop_
_entity_poly.entity_id
_entity_poly.type
_entity_poly.pdbx_seq_one_letter_code
_entity_poly.pdbx_strand_id
1 'polypeptide(L)' 'MEVGSPAPEFNLTANDGRHVGLAEYKGKSHVVLFFVREYN' A
#
# COMPACT_ATOMS: atom_id res chain seq x y z
N MET A 1 2.89 -4.66 13.18
CA MET A 1 3.40 -3.36 12.69
C MET A 1 3.41 -2.42 13.88
N GLU A 2 4.55 -1.81 14.18
CA GLU A 2 4.69 -0.86 15.29
C GLU A 2 4.98 0.54 14.75
N VAL A 3 4.53 1.58 15.45
CA VAL A 3 4.79 2.97 15.04
C VAL A 3 6.30 3.22 15.01
N GLY A 4 6.79 3.81 13.91
CA GLY A 4 8.22 4.08 13.70
C GLY A 4 9.01 2.91 13.09
N SER A 5 8.44 1.71 13.02
CA SER A 5 9.03 0.60 12.25
C SER A 5 8.83 0.82 10.74
N PRO A 6 9.78 0.40 9.88
CA PRO A 6 9.58 0.44 8.45
C PRO A 6 8.30 -0.30 8.04
N ALA A 7 7.55 0.28 7.11
CA ALA A 7 6.40 -0.38 6.52
C ALA A 7 6.84 -1.66 5.79
N PRO A 8 6.10 -2.78 5.91
CA PRO A 8 6.39 -3.99 5.15
C PRO A 8 6.31 -3.75 3.64
N GLU A 9 7.22 -4.37 2.90
CA GLU A 9 7.18 -4.33 1.43
C GLU A 9 5.97 -5.10 0.91
N PHE A 10 5.31 -4.56 -0.12
CA PHE A 10 4.21 -5.20 -0.83
C PHE A 10 4.18 -4.78 -2.30
N ASN A 11 3.53 -5.60 -3.12
CA ASN A 11 3.19 -5.29 -4.51
C ASN A 11 1.72 -5.60 -4.75
N LEU A 12 1.01 -4.69 -5.40
CA LEU A 12 -0.40 -4.85 -5.77
C LEU A 12 -0.59 -4.60 -7.26
N THR A 13 -1.58 -5.27 -7.85
CA THR A 13 -2.03 -4.96 -9.20
C THR A 13 -2.98 -3.76 -9.13
N ALA A 14 -2.66 -2.69 -9.85
CA ALA A 14 -3.50 -1.52 -9.98
C ALA A 14 -4.66 -1.76 -10.95
N ASN A 15 -5.63 -0.84 -10.97
CA ASN A 15 -6.82 -0.93 -11.83
C ASN A 15 -6.49 -0.93 -13.33
N ASP A 16 -5.29 -0.48 -13.70
CA ASP A 16 -4.76 -0.47 -15.07
C ASP A 16 -3.94 -1.72 -15.40
N GLY A 17 -3.88 -2.70 -14.49
CA GLY A 17 -3.11 -3.94 -14.65
C GLY A 17 -1.62 -3.81 -14.35
N ARG A 18 -1.10 -2.62 -14.04
CA ARG A 18 0.31 -2.46 -13.64
C ARG A 18 0.53 -3.06 -12.25
N HIS A 19 1.71 -3.64 -12.06
CA HIS A 19 2.20 -3.96 -10.72
C HIS A 19 2.81 -2.72 -10.09
N VAL A 20 2.35 -2.39 -8.88
CA VAL A 20 2.80 -1.22 -8.12
C VAL A 20 3.32 -1.68 -6.77
N GLY A 21 4.58 -1.38 -6.50
CA GLY A 21 5.26 -1.66 -5.24
C GLY A 21 5.27 -0.48 -4.29
N LEU A 22 5.33 -0.74 -2.97
CA LEU A 22 5.48 0.32 -1.97
C LEU A 22 6.73 1.18 -2.21
N ALA A 23 7.83 0.55 -2.64
CA ALA A 23 9.10 1.22 -2.90
C ALA A 23 9.05 2.32 -3.98
N GLU A 24 8.07 2.29 -4.88
CA GLU A 24 7.89 3.32 -5.93
C GLU A 24 7.49 4.68 -5.34
N TYR A 25 6.96 4.71 -4.11
CA TYR A 25 6.55 5.92 -3.40
C TYR A 25 7.60 6.44 -2.41
N LYS A 26 8.82 5.85 -2.40
CA LYS A 26 9.93 6.32 -1.55
C LYS A 26 10.28 7.78 -1.83
N GLY A 27 10.69 8.49 -0.78
CA GLY A 27 11.02 9.92 -0.86
C GLY A 27 9.81 10.87 -0.81
N LYS A 28 8.59 10.35 -0.67
CA LYS A 28 7.37 11.13 -0.43
C LYS A 28 6.66 10.64 0.83
N SER A 29 5.97 11.55 1.53
CA SER A 29 5.01 11.17 2.57
C SER A 29 3.78 10.54 1.91
N HIS A 30 3.56 9.25 2.13
CA HIS A 30 2.46 8.49 1.54
C HIS A 30 1.58 7.87 2.63
N VAL A 31 0.31 7.68 2.32
CA VAL A 31 -0.69 7.09 3.21
C VAL A 31 -1.27 5.87 2.51
N VAL A 32 -1.31 4.73 3.19
CA VAL A 32 -1.94 3.51 2.70
C VAL A 32 -3.31 3.37 3.36
N LEU A 33 -4.38 3.31 2.56
CA LEU A 33 -5.75 3.12 3.03
C LEU A 33 -6.24 1.73 2.62
N PHE A 34 -6.82 1.00 3.57
CA PHE A 34 -7.46 -0.29 3.34
C PHE A 34 -8.96 -0.15 3.55
N PHE A 35 -9.74 -0.62 2.57
CA PHE A 35 -11.19 -0.60 2.62
C PHE A 35 -11.72 -2.03 2.67
N VAL A 36 -12.47 -2.35 3.71
CA VAL A 36 -13.21 -3.62 3.80
C VAL A 36 -14.64 -3.35 3.35
N ARG A 37 -15.14 -4.14 2.41
CA ARG A 37 -16.57 -4.14 2.08
C ARG A 37 -17.25 -5.15 3.00
N GLU A 38 -18.14 -4.66 3.85
CA GLU A 38 -19.07 -5.52 4.58
C GLU A 38 -20.06 -6.10 3.56
N TYR A 39 -20.15 -7.42 3.48
CA TYR A 39 -21.17 -8.09 2.68
C TYR A 39 -22.37 -8.32 3.60
N ASN A 40 -23.49 -7.64 3.30
CA ASN A 40 -24.79 -7.95 3.90
C ASN A 40 -25.40 -9.19 3.25
#